data_AF-A0A1M6T675-F1
#
_entry.id   AF-A0A1M6T675-F1
#
_cell.length_a   1.000
_cell.length_b   1.000
_cell.length_c   1.000
_cell.angle_alpha   90.00
_cell.angle_beta   90.00
_cell.angle_gamma   90.00
#
_symmetry.space_group_name_H-M   'P 1'
#
loop_
_entity.id
_entity.type
_entity.pdbx_description
1 polymer ?
#
loop_
_entity_poly.entity_id
_entity_poly.type
_entity_poly.pdbx_seq_one_letter_code
_entity_poly.pdbx_strand_id
1 'polypeptide(L)'
;MNRSPRAPEEGPLGTPLPSETGPKPGAAFVRVAVLMPFFGFAAALLLSFGVGDALTRLDYATGSATAPGTVLEVDRGRPVVAFTTPDGTGVVTAARGGHPRGGPPDVTVRYLPDRPEEAMVDGAFWMPPVLLAVPLLPVAVLLVLRHPSGPRALLYRARVRARADGRPPQGPLNLPVALRLVSGGVVTVSAAALLTASLAAFGAWDGSDLFPALGLLGAALLPVGLELLFRGALRYLERAPAAREPVPPKLFGSGVYPALLGAVAVAAPIALLVSVSMARDVDTPEQGTATVVAAGCGDAVGEARGCRDLVALEYEVDGLTYTQTADDLGIDFAPGDRARVAWDADDPSLVRVEGVR
;
A
#
# COMPACT_ATOMS: atom_id res chain seq x y z
N MET A 1 -48.53 -57.06 -38.65
CA MET A 1 -47.16 -56.76 -38.12
C MET A 1 -47.31 -55.73 -37.01
N ASN A 2 -47.14 -56.19 -35.77
CA ASN A 2 -47.41 -55.43 -34.55
C ASN A 2 -46.12 -54.73 -34.11
N ARG A 3 -46.06 -53.39 -34.14
CA ARG A 3 -44.91 -52.63 -33.64
C ARG A 3 -45.05 -52.49 -32.12
N SER A 4 -44.17 -53.19 -31.41
CA SER A 4 -44.03 -53.08 -29.96
C SER A 4 -43.59 -51.65 -29.56
N PRO A 5 -44.21 -51.02 -28.54
CA PRO A 5 -43.81 -49.72 -28.06
C PRO A 5 -42.44 -49.81 -27.37
N ARG A 6 -41.47 -49.04 -27.87
CA ARG A 6 -40.16 -48.88 -27.20
C ARG A 6 -40.36 -48.24 -25.84
N ALA A 7 -39.87 -48.91 -24.80
CA ALA A 7 -39.75 -48.35 -23.47
C ALA A 7 -38.89 -47.07 -23.52
N PRO A 8 -39.21 -46.03 -22.72
CA PRO A 8 -38.39 -44.84 -22.63
C PRO A 8 -37.01 -45.23 -22.07
N GLU A 9 -35.96 -44.98 -22.85
CA GLU A 9 -34.59 -45.10 -22.37
C GLU A 9 -34.42 -44.18 -21.15
N GLU A 10 -34.12 -44.80 -20.01
CA GLU A 10 -33.66 -44.10 -18.82
C GLU A 10 -32.39 -43.32 -19.20
N GLY A 11 -32.56 -42.01 -19.40
CA GLY A 11 -31.45 -41.12 -19.68
C GLY A 11 -30.39 -41.22 -18.58
N PRO A 12 -29.09 -41.09 -18.93
CA PRO A 12 -27.99 -41.32 -18.00
C PRO A 12 -28.17 -40.47 -16.74
N LEU A 13 -28.06 -41.15 -15.59
CA LEU A 13 -28.20 -40.65 -14.22
C LEU A 13 -28.07 -39.13 -14.14
N GLY A 14 -29.19 -38.47 -13.81
CA GLY A 14 -29.21 -37.08 -13.39
C GLY A 14 -28.21 -36.91 -12.26
N THR A 15 -27.07 -36.31 -12.58
CA THR A 15 -26.13 -35.82 -11.57
C THR A 15 -26.95 -34.87 -10.70
N PRO A 16 -27.09 -35.14 -9.39
CA PRO A 16 -27.94 -34.33 -8.52
C PRO A 16 -27.49 -32.88 -8.67
N LEU A 17 -28.43 -32.04 -9.11
CA LEU A 17 -28.21 -30.60 -9.18
C LEU A 17 -27.70 -30.17 -7.79
N PRO A 18 -26.54 -29.51 -7.70
CA PRO A 18 -25.95 -29.15 -6.42
C PRO A 18 -27.00 -28.43 -5.56
N SER A 19 -27.26 -28.97 -4.38
CA SER A 19 -28.40 -28.62 -3.54
C SER A 19 -28.52 -27.11 -3.31
N GLU A 20 -29.75 -26.59 -3.40
CA GLU A 20 -30.12 -25.19 -3.19
C GLU A 20 -29.75 -24.61 -1.81
N THR A 21 -29.25 -25.43 -0.88
CA THR A 21 -28.83 -25.03 0.47
C THR A 21 -27.47 -24.32 0.53
N GLY A 22 -26.85 -24.02 -0.62
CA GLY A 22 -25.64 -23.20 -0.67
C GLY A 22 -25.85 -21.83 -0.02
N PRO A 23 -24.85 -21.28 0.70
CA PRO A 23 -24.95 -19.98 1.36
C PRO A 23 -25.44 -18.91 0.38
N LYS A 24 -26.42 -18.09 0.80
CA LYS A 24 -27.02 -17.04 -0.04
C LYS A 24 -25.90 -16.22 -0.69
N PRO A 25 -25.76 -16.26 -2.03
CA PRO A 25 -24.59 -15.75 -2.75
C PRO A 25 -24.35 -14.24 -2.56
N GLY A 26 -25.36 -13.51 -2.07
CA GLY A 26 -25.25 -12.08 -1.79
C GLY A 26 -24.31 -11.72 -0.64
N ALA A 27 -24.28 -12.46 0.47
CA ALA A 27 -23.53 -12.02 1.67
C ALA A 27 -22.01 -12.17 1.51
N ALA A 28 -21.55 -13.28 0.93
CA ALA A 28 -20.13 -13.50 0.65
C ALA A 28 -19.62 -12.55 -0.46
N PHE A 29 -20.46 -12.31 -1.48
CA PHE A 29 -20.12 -11.40 -2.56
C PHE A 29 -20.06 -9.94 -2.09
N VAL A 30 -21.01 -9.49 -1.27
CA VAL A 30 -20.97 -8.15 -0.66
C VAL A 30 -19.73 -7.99 0.22
N ARG A 31 -19.33 -9.01 1.00
CA ARG A 31 -18.08 -8.94 1.78
C ARG A 31 -16.85 -8.81 0.90
N VAL A 32 -16.76 -9.58 -0.19
CA VAL A 32 -15.63 -9.48 -1.13
C VAL A 32 -15.66 -8.14 -1.88
N ALA A 33 -16.82 -7.69 -2.33
CA ALA A 33 -17.00 -6.42 -3.05
C ALA A 33 -16.79 -5.18 -2.16
N VAL A 34 -17.02 -5.30 -0.85
CA VAL A 34 -16.75 -4.24 0.15
C VAL A 34 -15.29 -4.29 0.63
N LEU A 35 -14.69 -5.47 0.74
CA LEU A 35 -13.28 -5.60 1.14
C LEU A 35 -12.32 -5.25 -0.01
N MET A 36 -12.68 -5.54 -1.25
CA MET A 36 -11.83 -5.25 -2.41
C MET A 36 -11.44 -3.76 -2.53
N PRO A 37 -12.34 -2.78 -2.35
CA PRO A 37 -11.92 -1.38 -2.30
C PRO A 37 -11.05 -1.03 -1.12
N PHE A 38 -11.31 -1.62 0.04
CA PHE A 38 -10.49 -1.38 1.20
C PHE A 38 -9.05 -1.85 0.94
N PHE A 39 -8.87 -3.05 0.38
CA PHE A 39 -7.57 -3.56 -0.02
C PHE A 39 -6.97 -2.79 -1.21
N GLY A 40 -7.78 -2.39 -2.19
CA GLY A 40 -7.33 -1.60 -3.32
C GLY A 40 -6.86 -0.20 -2.91
N PHE A 41 -7.58 0.43 -1.97
CA PHE A 41 -7.23 1.71 -1.37
C PHE A 41 -5.99 1.60 -0.50
N ALA A 42 -5.92 0.61 0.40
CA ALA A 42 -4.73 0.36 1.22
C ALA A 42 -3.51 0.09 0.32
N ALA A 43 -3.66 -0.70 -0.73
CA ALA A 43 -2.59 -0.93 -1.70
C ALA A 43 -2.22 0.33 -2.48
N ALA A 44 -3.19 1.14 -2.91
CA ALA A 44 -2.93 2.41 -3.61
C ALA A 44 -2.22 3.42 -2.71
N LEU A 45 -2.61 3.53 -1.43
CA LEU A 45 -1.92 4.34 -0.43
C LEU A 45 -0.49 3.85 -0.23
N LEU A 46 -0.31 2.55 0.03
CA LEU A 46 1.01 1.96 0.18
C LEU A 46 1.86 2.25 -1.06
N LEU A 47 1.34 1.98 -2.26
CA LEU A 47 2.00 2.27 -3.54
C LEU A 47 2.33 3.75 -3.69
N SER A 48 1.44 4.68 -3.33
CA SER A 48 1.71 6.11 -3.47
C SER A 48 2.91 6.56 -2.64
N PHE A 49 3.03 6.09 -1.39
CA PHE A 49 4.16 6.43 -0.53
C PHE A 49 5.50 5.96 -1.07
N GLY A 50 5.58 4.76 -1.63
CA GLY A 50 6.86 4.28 -2.18
C GLY A 50 7.04 4.50 -3.67
N VAL A 51 6.04 4.96 -4.43
CA VAL A 51 6.28 5.51 -5.78
C VAL A 51 7.07 6.81 -5.67
N GLY A 52 6.75 7.70 -4.72
CA GLY A 52 7.55 8.91 -4.48
C GLY A 52 9.01 8.59 -4.13
N ASP A 53 9.23 7.61 -3.25
CA ASP A 53 10.59 7.17 -2.92
C ASP A 53 11.29 6.49 -4.09
N ALA A 54 10.60 5.62 -4.84
CA ALA A 54 11.16 4.95 -6.00
C ALA A 54 11.55 5.92 -7.12
N LEU A 55 10.72 6.96 -7.37
CA LEU A 55 11.04 8.04 -8.30
C LEU A 55 12.26 8.81 -7.81
N THR A 56 12.31 9.15 -6.53
CA THR A 56 13.50 9.82 -5.99
C THR A 56 14.76 8.97 -6.18
N ARG A 57 14.71 7.65 -5.91
CA ARG A 57 15.85 6.75 -6.17
C ARG A 57 16.24 6.70 -7.64
N LEU A 58 15.26 6.73 -8.54
CA LEU A 58 15.52 6.77 -9.98
C LEU A 58 16.27 8.06 -10.33
N ASP A 59 15.84 9.20 -9.78
CA ASP A 59 16.51 10.49 -9.95
C ASP A 59 17.95 10.44 -9.42
N TYR A 60 18.16 9.89 -8.22
CA TYR A 60 19.53 9.70 -7.71
C TYR A 60 20.35 8.70 -8.54
N ALA A 61 19.74 7.61 -9.03
CA ALA A 61 20.45 6.60 -9.80
C ALA A 61 20.87 7.09 -11.19
N THR A 62 20.11 8.02 -11.78
CA THR A 62 20.31 8.49 -13.15
C THR A 62 20.92 9.88 -13.23
N GLY A 63 20.73 10.72 -12.22
CA GLY A 63 21.07 12.14 -12.26
C GLY A 63 21.79 12.69 -11.02
N SER A 64 22.19 11.86 -10.06
CA SER A 64 22.98 12.38 -8.92
C SER A 64 24.45 12.60 -9.25
N ALA A 65 25.02 13.60 -8.59
CA ALA A 65 26.45 13.78 -8.43
C ALA A 65 26.86 13.40 -7.01
N THR A 66 28.16 13.18 -6.79
CA THR A 66 28.71 12.92 -5.46
C THR A 66 29.66 14.03 -5.04
N ALA A 67 29.70 14.29 -3.74
CA ALA A 67 30.65 15.21 -3.11
C ALA A 67 31.06 14.66 -1.74
N PRO A 68 32.31 14.93 -1.29
CA PRO A 68 32.65 14.75 0.11
C PRO A 68 31.85 15.74 0.95
N GLY A 69 31.31 15.27 2.07
CA GLY A 69 30.61 16.11 3.03
C GLY A 69 30.90 15.68 4.46
N THR A 70 30.43 16.47 5.40
CA THR A 70 30.61 16.23 6.83
C THR A 70 29.25 16.27 7.51
N VAL A 71 28.94 15.26 8.30
CA VAL A 71 27.77 15.24 9.18
C VAL A 71 28.01 16.22 10.31
N LEU A 72 27.12 17.21 10.44
CA LEU A 72 27.19 18.23 11.49
C LEU A 72 26.38 17.81 12.72
N GLU A 73 25.18 17.28 12.47
CA GLU A 73 24.22 16.88 13.50
C GLU A 73 23.25 15.84 12.92
N VAL A 74 22.40 15.28 13.77
CA VAL A 74 21.31 14.38 13.37
C VAL A 74 19.99 14.97 13.85
N ASP A 75 19.21 15.56 12.93
CA ASP A 75 17.86 16.07 13.20
C ASP A 75 16.81 15.02 12.84
N ARG A 76 16.04 14.58 13.83
CA ARG A 76 14.94 13.61 13.69
C ARG A 76 15.35 12.33 12.95
N GLY A 77 16.53 11.81 13.28
CA GLY A 77 17.12 10.61 12.70
C GLY A 77 17.71 10.82 11.30
N ARG A 78 17.70 12.05 10.78
CA ARG A 78 18.32 12.41 9.50
C ARG A 78 19.63 13.15 9.73
N PRO A 79 20.73 12.73 9.09
CA PRO A 79 21.98 13.47 9.19
C PRO A 79 21.85 14.82 8.48
N VAL A 80 22.17 15.91 9.18
CA VAL A 80 22.38 17.22 8.56
C VAL A 80 23.82 17.28 8.10
N VAL A 81 24.01 17.40 6.80
CA VAL A 81 25.34 17.35 6.16
C VAL A 81 25.70 18.69 5.56
N ALA A 82 26.97 19.06 5.69
CA ALA A 82 27.59 20.14 4.95
C ALA A 82 28.46 19.59 3.83
N PHE A 83 28.30 20.09 2.61
CA PHE A 83 29.14 19.71 1.47
C PHE A 83 29.30 20.87 0.49
N THR A 84 30.27 20.75 -0.43
CA THR A 84 30.50 21.75 -1.48
C THR A 84 30.31 21.09 -2.85
N THR A 85 29.49 21.72 -3.68
CA THR A 85 29.24 21.30 -5.06
C THR A 85 30.40 21.70 -5.99
N PRO A 86 30.54 21.10 -7.19
CA PRO A 86 31.64 21.37 -8.13
C PRO A 86 31.76 22.83 -8.59
N ASP A 87 30.67 23.60 -8.55
CA ASP A 87 30.68 25.03 -8.87
C ASP A 87 31.15 25.90 -7.70
N GLY A 88 31.43 25.30 -6.54
CA GLY A 88 31.87 25.97 -5.32
C GLY A 88 30.74 26.36 -4.36
N THR A 89 29.48 26.01 -4.65
CA THR A 89 28.35 26.32 -3.76
C THR A 89 28.38 25.43 -2.54
N GLY A 90 28.47 26.04 -1.35
CA GLY A 90 28.35 25.36 -0.06
C GLY A 90 26.89 25.12 0.31
N VAL A 91 26.56 23.89 0.73
CA VAL A 91 25.20 23.45 1.03
C VAL A 91 25.18 22.80 2.40
N VAL A 92 24.21 23.17 3.23
CA VAL A 92 23.89 22.51 4.50
C VAL A 92 22.43 22.05 4.43
N THR A 93 22.20 20.75 4.53
CA THR A 93 20.86 20.18 4.37
C THR A 93 20.67 18.90 5.18
N ALA A 94 19.42 18.61 5.56
CA ALA A 94 19.03 17.32 6.13
C ALA A 94 19.03 16.26 5.02
N ALA A 95 20.07 15.45 4.97
CA ALA A 95 20.21 14.39 3.98
C ALA A 95 19.34 13.18 4.33
N ARG A 96 18.89 12.48 3.28
CA ARG A 96 18.22 11.19 3.41
C ARG A 96 19.22 10.10 3.80
N GLY A 97 18.72 9.12 4.54
CA GLY A 97 19.52 8.03 5.09
C GLY A 97 19.66 8.12 6.61
N GLY A 98 20.46 7.25 7.18
CA GLY A 98 20.82 7.27 8.60
C GLY A 98 22.32 7.44 8.76
N HIS A 99 22.73 7.88 9.94
CA HIS A 99 24.14 7.92 10.34
C HIS A 99 24.31 6.98 11.54
N PRO A 100 25.01 5.84 11.40
CA PRO A 100 25.17 4.91 12.51
C PRO A 100 25.99 5.57 13.62
N ARG A 101 25.70 5.21 14.88
CA ARG A 101 26.50 5.67 16.01
C ARG A 101 27.98 5.32 15.83
N GLY A 102 28.86 6.26 16.14
CA GLY A 102 30.30 6.10 15.94
C GLY A 102 30.73 6.02 14.48
N GLY A 103 29.82 6.32 13.54
CA GLY A 103 30.16 6.49 12.13
C GLY A 103 31.14 7.65 11.93
N PRO A 104 31.98 7.61 10.88
CA PRO A 104 32.88 8.72 10.59
C PRO A 104 32.06 9.96 10.21
N PRO A 105 32.38 11.16 10.74
CA PRO A 105 31.67 12.39 10.39
C PRO A 105 31.85 12.73 8.91
N ASP A 106 32.99 12.36 8.32
CA ASP A 106 33.24 12.49 6.89
C ASP A 106 32.49 11.41 6.11
N VAL A 107 31.57 11.85 5.26
CA VAL A 107 30.68 10.99 4.48
C VAL A 107 30.72 11.35 3.00
N THR A 108 30.33 10.41 2.15
CA THR A 108 30.05 10.72 0.74
C THR A 108 28.58 11.08 0.61
N VAL A 109 28.31 12.27 0.09
CA VAL A 109 26.97 12.79 -0.14
C VAL A 109 26.66 12.64 -1.62
N ARG A 110 25.54 11.97 -1.93
CA ARG A 110 24.89 12.02 -3.24
C ARG A 110 23.88 13.15 -3.23
N TYR A 111 23.86 13.99 -4.25
CA TYR A 111 22.91 15.10 -4.37
C TYR A 111 22.46 15.27 -5.82
N LEU A 112 21.33 15.94 -6.02
CA LEU A 112 20.83 16.28 -7.34
C LEU A 112 21.41 17.64 -7.78
N PRO A 113 22.12 17.74 -8.92
CA PRO A 113 22.75 19.00 -9.34
C PRO A 113 21.78 20.19 -9.48
N ASP A 114 20.55 19.94 -9.95
CA ASP A 114 19.53 20.99 -10.11
C ASP A 114 18.85 21.39 -8.79
N ARG A 115 18.99 20.57 -7.73
CA ARG A 115 18.39 20.71 -6.40
C ARG A 115 19.33 20.16 -5.33
N PRO A 116 20.46 20.83 -5.05
CA PRO A 116 21.50 20.26 -4.19
C PRO A 116 21.06 20.12 -2.73
N GLU A 117 20.03 20.82 -2.29
CA GLU A 117 19.37 20.61 -1.00
C GLU A 117 18.75 19.21 -0.87
N GLU A 118 18.42 18.56 -1.98
CA GLU A 118 18.08 17.14 -2.00
C GLU A 118 19.36 16.31 -2.02
N ALA A 119 19.77 15.89 -0.82
CA ALA A 119 20.94 15.06 -0.60
C ALA A 119 20.62 13.71 0.08
N MET A 120 21.51 12.74 -0.10
CA MET A 120 21.48 11.41 0.52
C MET A 120 22.90 10.99 0.93
N VAL A 121 23.05 10.40 2.12
CA VAL A 121 24.31 9.81 2.57
C VAL A 121 24.48 8.42 1.96
N ASP A 122 25.66 8.14 1.38
CA ASP A 122 25.92 6.87 0.70
C ASP A 122 25.94 5.69 1.70
N GLY A 123 25.44 4.52 1.28
CA GLY A 123 25.36 3.31 2.13
C GLY A 123 24.09 3.19 2.99
N ALA A 124 23.20 4.18 2.99
CA ALA A 124 21.90 4.06 3.64
C ALA A 124 20.99 3.07 2.89
N PHE A 125 20.94 1.81 3.36
CA PHE A 125 19.98 0.83 2.87
C PHE A 125 18.61 1.11 3.47
N TRP A 126 17.83 1.96 2.80
CA TRP A 126 16.40 2.05 3.06
C TRP A 126 15.67 1.02 2.19
N MET A 127 14.72 0.26 2.73
CA MET A 127 13.89 -0.66 1.95
C MET A 127 12.46 -0.09 1.92
N PRO A 128 11.98 0.39 0.76
CA PRO A 128 10.65 1.00 0.69
C PRO A 128 9.59 -0.01 1.11
N PRO A 129 8.67 0.35 2.02
CA PRO A 129 7.50 -0.47 2.33
C PRO A 129 6.69 -0.88 1.09
N VAL A 130 6.79 -0.11 0.00
CA VAL A 130 6.20 -0.45 -1.31
C VAL A 130 6.71 -1.76 -1.88
N LEU A 131 7.97 -2.13 -1.67
CA LEU A 131 8.47 -3.44 -2.12
C LEU A 131 7.71 -4.60 -1.47
N LEU A 132 7.04 -4.36 -0.34
CA LEU A 132 6.16 -5.33 0.32
C LEU A 132 4.75 -5.34 -0.29
N ALA A 133 4.25 -4.20 -0.78
CA ALA A 133 2.92 -4.07 -1.38
C ALA A 133 2.84 -4.65 -2.81
N VAL A 134 3.91 -4.52 -3.61
CA VAL A 134 3.97 -5.03 -4.98
C VAL A 134 3.67 -6.54 -5.10
N PRO A 135 4.25 -7.44 -4.27
CA PRO A 135 3.91 -8.86 -4.34
C PRO A 135 2.54 -9.18 -3.73
N LEU A 136 2.03 -8.40 -2.77
CA LEU A 136 0.73 -8.66 -2.13
C LEU A 136 -0.45 -8.38 -3.07
N LEU A 137 -0.33 -7.43 -3.98
CA LEU A 137 -1.39 -7.07 -4.92
C LEU A 137 -1.78 -8.21 -5.90
N PRO A 138 -0.85 -8.84 -6.66
CA PRO A 138 -1.19 -9.96 -7.53
C PRO A 138 -1.72 -11.15 -6.73
N VAL A 139 -1.29 -11.31 -5.49
CA VAL A 139 -1.76 -12.36 -4.58
C VAL A 139 -3.21 -12.11 -4.17
N ALA A 140 -3.55 -10.90 -3.76
CA ALA A 140 -4.92 -10.51 -3.46
C ALA A 140 -5.83 -10.70 -4.69
N VAL A 141 -5.39 -10.27 -5.86
CA VAL A 141 -6.10 -10.48 -7.13
C VAL A 141 -6.31 -11.97 -7.41
N LEU A 142 -5.28 -12.80 -7.21
CA LEU A 142 -5.36 -14.24 -7.42
C LEU A 142 -6.30 -14.92 -6.41
N LEU A 143 -6.25 -14.55 -5.13
CA LEU A 143 -7.14 -15.07 -4.09
C LEU A 143 -8.61 -14.73 -4.42
N VAL A 144 -8.89 -13.49 -4.83
CA VAL A 144 -10.24 -13.07 -5.27
C VAL A 144 -10.68 -13.85 -6.51
N LEU A 145 -9.81 -14.00 -7.51
CA LEU A 145 -10.12 -14.74 -8.73
C LEU A 145 -10.31 -16.25 -8.52
N ARG A 146 -9.70 -16.83 -7.46
CA ARG A 146 -9.77 -18.26 -7.13
C ARG A 146 -10.75 -18.62 -6.04
N HIS A 147 -11.29 -17.64 -5.31
CA HIS A 147 -12.27 -17.93 -4.27
C HIS A 147 -13.44 -18.74 -4.87
N PRO A 148 -13.91 -19.82 -4.22
CA PRO A 148 -15.00 -20.66 -4.73
C PRO A 148 -16.32 -19.88 -4.92
N SER A 149 -16.43 -18.73 -4.26
CA SER A 149 -17.52 -17.75 -4.40
C SER A 149 -17.10 -16.50 -5.19
N GLY A 150 -15.95 -16.54 -5.85
CA GLY A 150 -15.35 -15.39 -6.53
C GLY A 150 -16.00 -15.08 -7.89
N PRO A 151 -15.55 -13.98 -8.53
CA PRO A 151 -16.17 -13.45 -9.76
C PRO A 151 -16.28 -14.51 -10.86
N ARG A 152 -15.22 -15.28 -11.09
CA ARG A 152 -15.17 -16.32 -12.12
C ARG A 152 -16.17 -17.44 -11.87
N ALA A 153 -16.28 -17.91 -10.63
CA ALA A 153 -17.21 -18.98 -10.26
C ALA A 153 -18.67 -18.53 -10.43
N LEU A 154 -18.98 -17.28 -10.07
CA LEU A 154 -20.29 -16.70 -10.26
C LEU A 154 -20.65 -16.54 -11.74
N LEU A 155 -19.74 -16.04 -12.57
CA LEU A 155 -19.95 -15.93 -14.03
C LEU A 155 -20.14 -17.31 -14.68
N TYR A 156 -19.39 -18.33 -14.24
CA TYR A 156 -19.56 -19.72 -14.69
C TYR A 156 -20.94 -20.27 -14.31
N ARG A 157 -21.35 -20.13 -13.04
CA ARG A 157 -22.67 -20.58 -12.57
C ARG A 157 -23.81 -19.87 -13.29
N ALA A 158 -23.68 -18.57 -13.54
CA ALA A 158 -24.65 -17.80 -14.33
C ALA A 158 -24.83 -18.38 -15.73
N ARG A 159 -23.72 -18.73 -16.41
CA ARG A 159 -23.76 -19.38 -17.74
C ARG A 159 -24.37 -20.77 -17.71
N VAL A 160 -24.03 -21.60 -16.71
CA VAL A 160 -24.60 -22.95 -16.57
C VAL A 160 -26.12 -22.86 -16.39
N ARG A 161 -26.59 -21.93 -15.55
CA ARG A 161 -28.04 -21.67 -15.36
C ARG A 161 -28.71 -21.20 -16.64
N ALA A 162 -28.12 -20.22 -17.33
CA ALA A 162 -28.68 -19.71 -18.59
C ALA A 162 -28.85 -20.81 -19.65
N ARG A 163 -27.91 -21.77 -19.69
CA ARG A 163 -27.98 -22.94 -20.57
C ARG A 163 -29.04 -23.95 -20.12
N ALA A 164 -29.09 -24.26 -18.83
CA ALA A 164 -30.07 -25.20 -18.26
C ALA A 164 -31.51 -24.72 -18.47
N ASP A 165 -31.74 -23.40 -18.37
CA ASP A 165 -33.04 -22.79 -18.60
C ASP A 165 -33.49 -22.83 -20.08
N GLY A 166 -32.60 -23.17 -21.02
CA GLY A 166 -32.93 -23.37 -22.43
C GLY A 166 -33.55 -22.17 -23.14
N ARG A 167 -33.42 -20.96 -22.58
CA ARG A 167 -34.14 -19.78 -23.09
C ARG A 167 -33.66 -19.44 -24.50
N PRO A 168 -34.58 -19.19 -25.45
CA PRO A 168 -34.21 -18.71 -26.76
C PRO A 168 -33.47 -17.37 -26.61
N PRO A 169 -32.55 -17.04 -27.53
CA PRO A 169 -31.81 -15.78 -27.49
C PRO A 169 -32.81 -14.63 -27.39
N GLN A 170 -32.92 -14.04 -26.19
CA GLN A 170 -33.66 -12.80 -26.02
C GLN A 170 -32.91 -11.73 -26.82
N GLY A 171 -33.65 -10.86 -27.51
CA GLY A 171 -33.13 -9.88 -28.46
C GLY A 171 -32.15 -8.85 -27.86
N PRO A 172 -32.08 -7.63 -28.40
CA PRO A 172 -31.01 -6.68 -28.03
C PRO A 172 -30.90 -6.45 -26.52
N LEU A 173 -29.68 -6.14 -26.08
CA LEU A 173 -29.29 -5.88 -24.70
C LEU A 173 -30.35 -5.04 -23.98
N ASN A 174 -30.98 -5.61 -22.95
CA ASN A 174 -31.97 -4.91 -22.14
C ASN A 174 -31.37 -3.61 -21.61
N LEU A 175 -32.06 -2.48 -21.82
CA LEU A 175 -31.65 -1.15 -21.38
C LEU A 175 -31.08 -1.10 -19.94
N PRO A 176 -31.68 -1.74 -18.91
CA PRO A 176 -31.12 -1.70 -17.55
C PRO A 176 -29.79 -2.45 -17.40
N VAL A 177 -29.50 -3.45 -18.25
CA VAL A 177 -28.21 -4.16 -18.28
C VAL A 177 -27.17 -3.29 -18.98
N ALA A 178 -27.53 -2.73 -20.13
CA ALA A 178 -26.67 -1.80 -20.87
C ALA A 178 -26.29 -0.59 -20.00
N LEU A 179 -27.25 0.03 -19.32
CA LEU A 179 -27.02 1.19 -18.47
C LEU A 179 -26.07 0.88 -17.30
N ARG A 180 -26.14 -0.32 -16.72
CA ARG A 180 -25.20 -0.75 -15.66
C ARG A 180 -23.79 -0.99 -16.17
N LEU A 181 -23.66 -1.62 -17.35
CA LEU A 181 -22.36 -1.84 -17.97
C LEU A 181 -21.70 -0.51 -18.36
N VAL A 182 -22.48 0.40 -18.97
CA VAL A 182 -21.99 1.73 -19.38
C VAL A 182 -21.64 2.58 -18.16
N SER A 183 -22.55 2.72 -17.18
CA SER A 183 -22.28 3.50 -15.96
C SER A 183 -21.12 2.91 -15.16
N GLY A 184 -21.06 1.59 -14.98
CA GLY A 184 -19.94 0.93 -14.33
C GLY A 184 -18.62 1.19 -15.05
N GLY A 185 -18.60 1.05 -16.38
CA GLY A 185 -17.43 1.33 -17.21
C GLY A 185 -16.95 2.77 -17.08
N VAL A 186 -17.87 3.75 -17.20
CA VAL A 186 -17.56 5.18 -17.04
C VAL A 186 -16.99 5.46 -15.66
N VAL A 187 -17.61 4.95 -14.59
CA VAL A 187 -17.13 5.14 -13.21
C VAL A 187 -15.76 4.51 -13.01
N THR A 188 -15.53 3.28 -13.48
CA THR A 188 -14.22 2.60 -13.37
C THR A 188 -13.12 3.33 -14.12
N VAL A 189 -13.37 3.77 -15.37
CA VAL A 189 -12.38 4.51 -16.16
C VAL A 189 -12.08 5.87 -15.54
N SER A 190 -13.11 6.59 -15.07
CA SER A 190 -12.93 7.89 -14.39
C SER A 190 -12.15 7.73 -13.09
N ALA A 191 -12.47 6.72 -12.29
CA ALA A 191 -11.75 6.39 -11.06
C ALA A 191 -10.27 6.04 -11.31
N ALA A 192 -10.00 5.23 -12.33
CA ALA A 192 -8.63 4.91 -12.73
C ALA A 192 -7.87 6.15 -13.20
N ALA A 193 -8.50 7.01 -14.00
CA ALA A 193 -7.90 8.27 -14.44
C ALA A 193 -7.58 9.20 -13.27
N LEU A 194 -8.48 9.32 -12.29
CA LEU A 194 -8.23 10.10 -11.06
C LEU A 194 -7.06 9.55 -10.27
N LEU A 195 -6.97 8.22 -10.10
CA LEU A 195 -5.85 7.57 -9.41
C LEU A 195 -4.52 7.78 -10.16
N THR A 196 -4.51 7.66 -11.49
CA THR A 196 -3.32 7.91 -12.30
C THR A 196 -2.91 9.39 -12.25
N ALA A 197 -3.87 10.31 -12.32
CA ALA A 197 -3.60 11.75 -12.21
C ALA A 197 -3.07 12.12 -10.82
N SER A 198 -3.63 11.56 -9.74
CA SER A 198 -3.12 11.79 -8.38
C SER A 198 -1.70 11.23 -8.21
N LEU A 199 -1.40 10.06 -8.77
CA LEU A 199 -0.05 9.48 -8.73
C LEU A 199 0.97 10.33 -9.52
N ALA A 200 0.59 10.80 -10.71
CA ALA A 200 1.43 11.65 -11.53
C ALA A 200 1.71 13.01 -10.84
N ALA A 201 0.69 13.60 -10.23
CA ALA A 201 0.82 14.87 -9.52
C ALA A 201 1.58 14.73 -8.18
N PHE A 202 1.49 13.57 -7.53
CA PHE A 202 2.28 13.28 -6.32
C PHE A 202 3.79 13.23 -6.61
N GLY A 203 4.19 12.88 -7.84
CA GLY A 203 5.59 12.97 -8.26
C GLY A 203 6.10 14.40 -8.48
N ALA A 204 5.19 15.35 -8.69
CA ALA A 204 5.48 16.76 -8.97
C ALA A 204 5.09 17.67 -7.80
N TRP A 205 5.20 17.18 -6.57
CA TRP A 205 4.46 17.72 -5.42
C TRP A 205 4.93 19.13 -5.00
N ASP A 206 4.15 20.15 -5.39
CA ASP A 206 4.24 21.54 -4.91
C ASP A 206 3.33 21.82 -3.69
N GLY A 207 2.99 20.81 -2.89
CA GLY A 207 2.26 21.00 -1.61
C GLY A 207 0.76 21.32 -1.71
N SER A 208 0.09 21.02 -2.82
CA SER A 208 -1.37 21.23 -2.93
C SER A 208 -2.20 20.03 -2.44
N ASP A 209 -3.13 20.28 -1.51
CA ASP A 209 -4.03 19.28 -0.89
C ASP A 209 -5.06 18.67 -1.86
N LEU A 210 -5.19 19.23 -3.07
CA LEU A 210 -6.18 18.80 -4.06
C LEU A 210 -5.89 17.40 -4.61
N PHE A 211 -4.61 17.06 -4.82
CA PHE A 211 -4.24 15.80 -5.48
C PHE A 211 -4.46 14.55 -4.61
N PRO A 212 -4.14 14.56 -3.30
CA PRO A 212 -4.55 13.48 -2.39
C PRO A 212 -6.07 13.28 -2.36
N ALA A 213 -6.84 14.38 -2.33
CA ALA A 213 -8.31 14.31 -2.32
C ALA A 213 -8.88 13.68 -3.60
N LEU A 214 -8.30 13.97 -4.77
CA LEU A 214 -8.68 13.32 -6.04
C LEU A 214 -8.31 11.83 -6.06
N GLY A 215 -7.16 11.46 -5.51
CA GLY A 215 -6.75 10.06 -5.35
C GLY A 215 -7.71 9.29 -4.43
N LEU A 216 -8.11 9.88 -3.30
CA LEU A 216 -9.12 9.34 -2.39
C LEU A 216 -10.47 9.13 -3.09
N LEU A 217 -10.93 10.13 -3.85
CA LEU A 217 -12.15 10.03 -4.62
C LEU A 217 -12.06 8.90 -5.67
N GLY A 218 -10.94 8.82 -6.40
CA GLY A 218 -10.68 7.75 -7.35
C GLY A 218 -10.72 6.37 -6.70
N ALA A 219 -10.07 6.20 -5.55
CA ALA A 219 -10.07 4.95 -4.79
C ALA A 219 -11.46 4.54 -4.30
N ALA A 220 -12.29 5.52 -3.88
CA ALA A 220 -13.66 5.28 -3.45
C ALA A 220 -14.60 4.92 -4.62
N LEU A 221 -14.40 5.50 -5.81
CA LEU A 221 -15.24 5.27 -6.99
C LEU A 221 -14.91 3.95 -7.72
N LEU A 222 -13.64 3.54 -7.73
CA LEU A 222 -13.19 2.32 -8.40
C LEU A 222 -14.01 1.06 -8.04
N PRO A 223 -14.27 0.73 -6.76
CA PRO A 223 -15.11 -0.43 -6.42
C PRO A 223 -16.53 -0.30 -6.88
N VAL A 224 -17.11 0.91 -6.85
CA VAL A 224 -18.49 1.16 -7.24
C VAL A 224 -18.64 0.86 -8.73
N GLY A 225 -17.69 1.33 -9.55
CA GLY A 225 -17.65 1.03 -10.97
C GLY A 225 -17.48 -0.47 -11.25
N LEU A 226 -16.55 -1.13 -10.54
CA LEU A 226 -16.30 -2.57 -10.70
C LEU A 226 -17.52 -3.42 -10.30
N GLU A 227 -18.21 -3.07 -9.22
CA GLU A 227 -19.42 -3.74 -8.77
C GLU A 227 -20.57 -3.60 -9.78
N LEU A 228 -20.75 -2.39 -10.32
CA LEU A 228 -21.75 -2.13 -11.37
C LEU A 228 -21.46 -2.93 -12.64
N LEU A 229 -20.20 -2.93 -13.10
CA LEU A 229 -19.74 -3.74 -14.22
C LEU A 229 -20.00 -5.22 -13.98
N PHE A 230 -19.64 -5.72 -12.80
CA PHE A 230 -19.78 -7.13 -12.48
C PHE A 230 -21.24 -7.57 -12.39
N ARG A 231 -22.10 -6.80 -11.71
CA ARG A 231 -23.55 -7.06 -11.66
C ARG A 231 -24.20 -6.96 -13.04
N GLY A 232 -23.74 -6.01 -13.86
CA GLY A 232 -24.14 -5.87 -15.26
C GLY A 232 -23.78 -7.12 -16.07
N ALA A 233 -22.52 -7.56 -15.95
CA ALA A 233 -22.00 -8.75 -16.64
C ALA A 233 -22.71 -10.04 -16.21
N LEU A 234 -22.99 -10.22 -14.91
CA LEU A 234 -23.76 -11.36 -14.42
C LEU A 234 -25.17 -11.39 -15.03
N ARG A 235 -25.92 -10.29 -14.95
CA ARG A 235 -27.27 -10.22 -15.52
C ARG A 235 -27.28 -10.36 -17.04
N TYR A 236 -26.24 -9.87 -17.70
CA TYR A 236 -26.06 -10.08 -19.13
C TYR A 236 -25.87 -11.57 -19.42
N LEU A 237 -24.96 -12.25 -18.72
CA LEU A 237 -24.67 -13.67 -18.94
C LEU A 237 -25.82 -14.60 -18.58
N GLU A 238 -26.65 -14.25 -17.59
CA GLU A 238 -27.86 -15.02 -17.25
C GLU A 238 -28.93 -14.96 -18.35
N ARG A 239 -28.90 -13.94 -19.21
CA ARG A 239 -29.87 -13.73 -20.30
C ARG A 239 -29.30 -14.04 -21.68
N ALA A 240 -27.99 -13.93 -21.84
CA ALA A 240 -27.33 -14.15 -23.11
C ALA A 240 -27.33 -15.65 -23.45
N PRO A 241 -27.58 -16.01 -24.71
CA PRO A 241 -27.54 -17.40 -25.15
C PRO A 241 -26.13 -17.99 -24.97
N ALA A 242 -26.05 -19.12 -24.26
CA ALA A 242 -24.81 -19.87 -24.12
C ALA A 242 -24.63 -20.84 -25.31
N ALA A 243 -24.21 -20.33 -26.46
CA ALA A 243 -24.02 -21.14 -27.68
C ALA A 243 -23.00 -22.27 -27.49
N ARG A 244 -21.96 -22.03 -26.70
CA ARG A 244 -20.93 -23.02 -26.36
C ARG A 244 -21.16 -23.57 -24.96
N GLU A 245 -20.77 -24.82 -24.77
CA GLU A 245 -20.74 -25.43 -23.45
C GLU A 245 -19.81 -24.62 -22.54
N PRO A 246 -20.27 -24.20 -21.35
CA PRO A 246 -19.43 -23.46 -20.43
C PRO A 246 -18.31 -24.38 -19.95
N VAL A 247 -17.08 -24.05 -20.35
CA VAL A 247 -15.90 -24.77 -19.89
C VAL A 247 -15.66 -24.36 -18.43
N PRO A 248 -15.51 -25.33 -17.49
CA PRO A 248 -15.12 -24.99 -16.13
C PRO A 248 -13.81 -24.20 -16.20
N PRO A 249 -13.71 -23.07 -15.47
CA PRO A 249 -12.52 -22.25 -15.54
C PRO A 249 -11.31 -23.11 -15.16
N LYS A 250 -10.47 -23.44 -16.14
CA LYS A 250 -9.20 -24.11 -15.89
C LYS A 250 -8.36 -23.11 -15.12
N LEU A 251 -8.21 -23.39 -13.82
CA LEU A 251 -7.22 -22.74 -12.99
C LEU A 251 -5.87 -22.95 -13.69
N PHE A 252 -5.04 -21.91 -13.78
CA PHE A 252 -3.66 -22.01 -14.32
C PHE A 252 -3.02 -23.34 -13.95
N GLY A 253 -2.18 -23.89 -14.85
CA GLY A 253 -1.56 -25.21 -14.72
C GLY A 253 -1.15 -25.52 -13.28
N SER A 254 -1.38 -26.77 -12.84
CA SER A 254 -1.30 -27.23 -11.45
C SER A 254 -0.07 -26.77 -10.67
N GLY A 255 1.06 -26.47 -11.33
CA GLY A 255 2.28 -25.95 -10.71
C GLY A 255 2.31 -24.45 -10.36
N VAL A 256 1.50 -23.60 -11.01
CA VAL A 256 1.55 -22.14 -10.82
C VAL A 256 1.00 -21.74 -9.44
N TYR A 257 0.00 -22.46 -8.94
CA TYR A 257 -0.62 -22.19 -7.64
C TYR A 257 0.29 -22.45 -6.44
N PRO A 258 0.91 -23.63 -6.27
CA PRO A 258 1.82 -23.87 -5.15
C PRO A 258 3.05 -22.96 -5.21
N ALA A 259 3.55 -22.63 -6.42
CA ALA A 259 4.65 -21.68 -6.57
C ALA A 259 4.28 -20.27 -6.05
N LEU A 260 3.08 -19.77 -6.39
CA LEU A 260 2.58 -18.49 -5.90
C LEU A 260 2.26 -18.50 -4.40
N LEU A 261 1.63 -19.57 -3.90
CA LEU A 261 1.34 -19.70 -2.46
C LEU A 261 2.65 -19.76 -1.66
N GLY A 262 3.67 -20.46 -2.17
CA GLY A 262 5.02 -20.48 -1.61
C GLY A 262 5.65 -19.09 -1.63
N ALA A 263 5.53 -18.34 -2.73
CA ALA A 263 6.02 -16.96 -2.80
C ALA A 263 5.36 -16.05 -1.74
N VAL A 264 4.06 -16.21 -1.49
CA VAL A 264 3.32 -15.48 -0.44
C VAL A 264 3.76 -15.89 0.95
N ALA A 265 3.86 -17.20 1.20
CA ALA A 265 4.28 -17.74 2.48
C ALA A 265 5.70 -17.30 2.86
N VAL A 266 6.53 -16.96 1.87
CA VAL A 266 7.86 -16.37 2.08
C VAL A 266 7.79 -14.84 2.18
N ALA A 267 7.06 -14.16 1.28
CA ALA A 267 7.00 -12.70 1.23
C ALA A 267 6.27 -12.08 2.43
N ALA A 268 5.21 -12.72 2.94
CA ALA A 268 4.43 -12.21 4.07
C ALA A 268 5.23 -12.14 5.39
N PRO A 269 5.95 -13.19 5.83
CA PRO A 269 6.79 -13.08 7.02
C PRO A 269 7.97 -12.13 6.81
N ILE A 270 8.56 -12.04 5.61
CA ILE A 270 9.59 -11.01 5.32
C ILE A 270 8.99 -9.60 5.48
N ALA A 271 7.80 -9.36 4.93
CA ALA A 271 7.10 -8.09 5.07
C ALA A 271 6.78 -7.76 6.53
N LEU A 272 6.35 -8.75 7.31
CA LEU A 272 6.08 -8.60 8.74
C LEU A 272 7.37 -8.33 9.52
N LEU A 273 8.46 -9.06 9.24
CA LEU A 273 9.75 -8.88 9.90
C LEU A 273 10.31 -7.48 9.63
N VAL A 274 10.20 -6.99 8.38
CA VAL A 274 10.60 -5.63 8.00
C VAL A 274 9.73 -4.58 8.70
N SER A 275 8.41 -4.78 8.75
CA SER A 275 7.49 -3.85 9.41
C SER A 275 7.72 -3.78 10.92
N VAL A 276 7.93 -4.93 11.58
CA VAL A 276 8.25 -5.01 13.02
C VAL A 276 9.62 -4.39 13.29
N SER A 277 10.60 -4.56 12.40
CA SER A 277 11.91 -3.91 12.54
C SER A 277 11.89 -2.38 12.41
N MET A 278 10.79 -1.80 11.92
CA MET A 278 10.58 -0.35 11.91
C MET A 278 9.83 0.16 13.15
N ALA A 279 9.16 -0.72 13.88
CA ALA A 279 8.57 -0.43 15.19
C ALA A 279 9.57 -0.81 16.30
N ARG A 280 10.82 -0.32 16.18
CA ARG A 280 11.84 -0.55 17.21
C ARG A 280 11.56 0.33 18.40
N ASP A 281 11.37 -0.31 19.55
CA ASP A 281 11.56 0.31 20.85
C ASP A 281 13.05 0.43 21.14
N VAL A 282 13.40 1.20 22.16
CA VAL A 282 14.75 1.26 22.73
C VAL A 282 15.09 -0.12 23.31
N ASP A 283 15.84 -0.92 22.56
CA ASP A 283 16.21 -2.30 22.90
C ASP A 283 17.39 -2.32 23.88
N THR A 284 18.31 -1.35 23.74
CA THR A 284 19.51 -1.21 24.59
C THR A 284 19.62 0.21 25.14
N PRO A 285 18.90 0.54 26.23
CA PRO A 285 18.85 1.91 26.72
C PRO A 285 20.19 2.37 27.32
N GLU A 286 20.77 3.40 26.74
CA GLU A 286 21.79 4.25 27.37
C GLU A 286 21.15 5.52 27.92
N GLN A 287 21.62 5.95 29.09
CA GLN A 287 21.05 7.09 29.79
C GLN A 287 21.90 8.35 29.58
N GLY A 288 21.22 9.49 29.46
CA GLY A 288 21.86 10.78 29.50
C GLY A 288 20.91 11.93 29.77
N THR A 289 21.37 13.13 29.45
CA THR A 289 20.61 14.36 29.66
C THR A 289 20.45 15.09 28.35
N ALA A 290 19.23 15.52 28.06
CA ALA A 290 18.91 16.37 26.93
C ALA A 290 18.43 17.74 27.40
N THR A 291 18.66 18.75 26.59
CA THR A 291 18.07 20.08 26.74
C THR A 291 16.79 20.14 25.94
N VAL A 292 15.71 20.62 26.55
CA VAL A 292 14.44 20.84 25.86
C VAL A 292 14.57 22.09 24.99
N VAL A 293 14.50 21.94 23.67
CA VAL A 293 14.60 23.07 22.73
C VAL A 293 13.22 23.67 22.48
N ALA A 294 12.20 22.82 22.41
CA ALA A 294 10.82 23.22 22.28
C ALA A 294 9.92 22.20 22.97
N ALA A 295 8.83 22.67 23.56
CA ALA A 295 7.74 21.83 24.04
C ALA A 295 6.45 22.38 23.44
N GLY A 296 5.59 21.51 22.93
CA GLY A 296 4.32 21.96 22.40
C GLY A 296 3.50 20.88 21.76
N CYS A 297 2.34 21.31 21.29
CA CYS A 297 1.42 20.50 20.54
C CYS A 297 1.98 20.21 19.15
N GLY A 298 2.39 18.97 18.89
CA GLY A 298 2.76 18.54 17.56
C GLY A 298 1.54 18.13 16.75
N ASP A 299 1.41 18.63 15.53
CA ASP A 299 0.54 18.02 14.53
C ASP A 299 1.15 16.67 14.15
N ALA A 300 0.75 15.60 14.86
CA ALA A 300 1.05 14.25 14.43
C ALA A 300 0.45 14.08 13.03
N VAL A 301 1.31 13.97 12.02
CA VAL A 301 0.94 13.87 10.61
C VAL A 301 -0.11 12.76 10.45
N GLY A 302 -1.39 13.14 10.29
CA GLY A 302 -2.48 12.23 9.95
C GLY A 302 -3.55 11.94 11.02
N GLU A 303 -3.46 12.43 12.26
CA GLU A 303 -4.54 12.24 13.26
C GLU A 303 -5.41 13.50 13.41
N ALA A 304 -6.58 13.48 12.79
CA ALA A 304 -7.49 14.63 12.72
C ALA A 304 -8.08 15.12 14.07
N ARG A 305 -7.82 14.47 15.21
CA ARG A 305 -8.27 14.91 16.54
C ARG A 305 -7.41 14.33 17.66
N GLY A 306 -6.39 15.09 18.06
CA GLY A 306 -5.60 14.81 19.25
C GLY A 306 -4.28 15.54 19.15
N CYS A 307 -4.19 16.69 19.80
CA CYS A 307 -2.91 17.30 20.10
C CYS A 307 -2.10 16.29 20.91
N ARG A 308 -0.97 15.81 20.39
CA ARG A 308 0.01 15.09 21.22
C ARG A 308 1.02 16.11 21.68
N ASP A 309 1.21 16.17 23.00
CA ASP A 309 2.27 16.96 23.60
C ASP A 309 3.59 16.28 23.22
N LEU A 310 4.41 16.99 22.45
CA LEU A 310 5.72 16.54 21.99
C LEU A 310 6.78 17.49 22.55
N VAL A 311 7.93 16.91 22.89
CA VAL A 311 9.10 17.64 23.37
C VAL A 311 10.23 17.43 22.39
N ALA A 312 10.75 18.52 21.83
CA ALA A 312 11.98 18.53 21.05
C ALA A 312 13.18 18.61 22.00
N LEU A 313 14.06 17.62 21.91
CA LEU A 313 15.18 17.37 22.79
C LEU A 313 16.46 17.49 21.98
N GLU A 314 17.44 18.21 22.52
CA GLU A 314 18.80 18.33 21.99
C GLU A 314 19.78 17.68 22.98
N TYR A 315 20.59 16.75 22.49
CA TYR A 315 21.58 16.03 23.29
C TYR A 315 22.79 15.68 22.43
N GLU A 316 23.91 15.40 23.08
CA GLU A 316 25.16 15.07 22.41
C GLU A 316 25.51 13.60 22.64
N VAL A 317 25.82 12.88 21.57
CA VAL A 317 26.30 11.50 21.61
C VAL A 317 27.55 11.40 20.74
N ASP A 318 28.65 10.95 21.35
CA ASP A 318 29.94 10.75 20.69
C ASP A 318 30.45 11.98 19.90
N GLY A 319 30.18 13.19 20.40
CA GLY A 319 30.60 14.45 19.76
C GLY A 319 29.67 14.97 18.67
N LEU A 320 28.56 14.28 18.40
CA LEU A 320 27.52 14.72 17.46
C LEU A 320 26.29 15.19 18.21
N THR A 321 25.72 16.31 17.77
CA THR A 321 24.46 16.83 18.30
C THR A 321 23.28 16.08 17.65
N TYR A 322 22.33 15.66 18.47
CA TYR A 322 21.09 15.02 18.07
C TYR A 322 19.92 15.90 18.49
N THR A 323 19.03 16.18 17.55
CA THR A 323 17.75 16.83 17.81
C THR A 323 16.63 15.84 17.54
N GLN A 324 15.80 15.54 18.54
CA GLN A 324 14.73 14.55 18.41
C GLN A 324 13.43 14.96 19.08
N THR A 325 12.31 14.44 18.58
CA THR A 325 11.00 14.60 19.22
C THR A 325 10.65 13.34 20.01
N ALA A 326 10.30 13.50 21.28
CA ALA A 326 9.77 12.43 22.12
C ALA A 326 8.34 12.76 22.58
N ASP A 327 7.55 11.72 22.84
CA ASP A 327 6.24 11.85 23.47
C ASP A 327 6.40 12.44 24.89
N ASP A 328 5.60 13.46 25.22
CA ASP A 328 5.51 14.00 26.57
C ASP A 328 4.76 13.00 27.48
N LEU A 329 5.36 12.69 28.62
CA LEU A 329 4.78 11.80 29.64
C LEU A 329 3.83 12.54 30.60
N GLY A 330 3.35 13.73 30.21
CA GLY A 330 2.53 14.60 31.04
C GLY A 330 3.36 15.41 32.04
N ILE A 331 4.59 15.77 31.66
CA ILE A 331 5.50 16.60 32.45
C ILE A 331 5.60 17.95 31.73
N ASP A 332 5.19 19.03 32.39
CA ASP A 332 5.30 20.37 31.84
C ASP A 332 6.77 20.78 31.68
N PHE A 333 7.33 20.62 30.48
CA PHE A 333 8.67 21.10 30.13
C PHE A 333 8.63 22.52 29.55
N ALA A 334 9.55 23.37 29.97
CA ALA A 334 9.84 24.64 29.34
C ALA A 334 11.09 24.57 28.45
N PRO A 335 11.17 25.36 27.36
CA PRO A 335 12.41 25.52 26.60
C PRO A 335 13.59 25.93 27.50
N GLY A 336 14.70 25.20 27.39
CA GLY A 336 15.90 25.34 28.22
C GLY A 336 15.96 24.37 29.41
N ASP A 337 14.89 23.65 29.72
CA ASP A 337 14.89 22.64 30.78
C ASP A 337 15.79 21.46 30.44
N ARG A 338 16.30 20.78 31.48
CA ARG A 338 17.08 19.54 31.32
C ARG A 338 16.21 18.34 31.64
N ALA A 339 16.01 17.47 30.68
CA ALA A 339 15.31 16.21 30.83
C ALA A 339 16.30 15.04 30.92
N ARG A 340 15.99 14.05 31.75
CA ARG A 340 16.66 12.75 31.67
C ARG A 340 16.05 11.98 30.51
N VAL A 341 16.92 11.42 29.69
CA VAL A 341 16.52 10.68 28.49
C VAL A 341 17.23 9.34 28.47
N ALA A 342 16.58 8.37 27.85
CA ALA A 342 17.21 7.13 27.46
C ALA A 342 17.12 7.00 25.95
N TRP A 343 18.23 6.68 25.29
CA TRP A 343 18.27 6.41 23.87
C TRP A 343 18.79 5.00 23.60
N ASP A 344 18.54 4.47 22.41
CA ASP A 344 19.08 3.16 22.01
C ASP A 344 20.58 3.25 21.73
N ALA A 345 21.36 2.31 22.29
CA ALA A 345 22.81 2.33 22.16
C ALA A 345 23.29 2.14 20.72
N ASP A 346 22.53 1.42 19.89
CA ASP A 346 22.84 1.19 18.48
C ASP A 346 22.27 2.29 17.57
N ASP A 347 21.14 2.90 17.97
CA ASP A 347 20.50 4.01 17.27
C ASP A 347 20.09 5.15 18.22
N PRO A 348 20.99 6.11 18.50
CA PRO A 348 20.72 7.23 19.40
C PRO A 348 19.56 8.11 18.96
N SER A 349 19.08 7.98 17.73
CA SER A 349 17.91 8.70 17.23
C SER A 349 16.60 8.19 17.86
N LEU A 350 16.59 6.97 18.40
CA LEU A 350 15.47 6.42 19.17
C LEU A 350 15.60 6.86 20.63
N VAL A 351 14.93 7.95 20.99
CA VAL A 351 15.00 8.54 22.34
C VAL A 351 13.64 8.53 23.04
N ARG A 352 13.66 8.30 24.36
CA ARG A 352 12.50 8.47 25.24
C ARG A 352 12.87 9.33 26.44
N VAL A 353 11.92 10.13 26.92
CA VAL A 353 12.06 10.85 28.19
C VAL A 353 11.89 9.85 29.34
N GLU A 354 12.81 9.87 30.31
CA GLU A 354 12.65 9.11 31.54
C GLU A 354 11.87 9.97 32.55
N GLY A 355 10.73 9.47 33.03
CA GLY A 355 9.92 10.19 34.01
C GLY A 355 10.70 10.50 35.29
N VAL A 356 10.60 11.76 35.75
CA VAL A 356 11.14 12.17 37.06
C VAL A 356 10.25 11.51 38.13
N ARG A 357 10.71 10.39 38.70
CA ARG A 357 10.07 9.78 39.88
C ARG A 357 10.45 10.51 41.16
#